data_AF-A0A507CH24-F1
#
_entry.id   AF-A0A507CH24-F1
#
_cell.length_a   1.000
_cell.length_b   1.000
_cell.length_c   1.000
_cell.angle_alpha   90.00
_cell.angle_beta   90.00
_cell.angle_gamma   90.00
#
_symmetry.space_group_name_H-M   'P 1'
#
loop_
_entity.id
_entity.type
_entity.pdbx_description
1 polymer ?
#
loop_
_entity_poly.entity_id
_entity_poly.type
_entity_poly.pdbx_seq_one_letter_code
_entity_poly.pdbx_strand_id
1 'polypeptide(L)'
;MLFNDYQLHFLNLTLKADLDVDTQIETFLPSLNSSVLEAWKPQIIPTTYIEVVSSIRVALQVHHTLPQALSLSRGGGSKGLPLLYNAARDSSKPGSFMANIEKEGWKQRRMKGLCTRCVLLSTIFMSIMKM
;
A
#
# COMPACT_ATOMS: atom_id res chain seq x y z
N MET A 1 -1.02 5.57 20.69
CA MET A 1 0.17 5.84 19.84
C MET A 1 0.09 4.92 18.62
N LEU A 2 0.47 5.38 17.43
CA LEU A 2 0.48 4.53 16.23
C LEU A 2 1.55 3.43 16.39
N PHE A 3 1.32 2.27 15.78
CA PHE A 3 2.25 1.14 15.87
C PHE A 3 3.67 1.52 15.44
N ASN A 4 3.82 2.31 14.38
CA ASN A 4 5.13 2.75 13.87
C ASN A 4 5.91 3.63 14.85
N ASP A 5 5.22 4.48 15.60
CA ASP A 5 5.84 5.33 16.63
C ASP A 5 6.21 4.47 17.86
N TYR A 6 5.34 3.51 18.20
CA TYR A 6 5.57 2.60 19.32
C TYR A 6 6.78 1.69 19.12
N GLN A 7 6.89 1.01 17.97
CA GLN A 7 8.03 0.15 17.68
C GLN A 7 9.36 0.93 17.68
N LEU A 8 9.36 2.16 17.14
CA LEU A 8 10.55 3.01 17.19
C LEU A 8 10.90 3.41 18.62
N HIS A 9 9.90 3.75 19.44
CA HIS A 9 10.12 4.10 20.84
C HIS A 9 10.68 2.92 21.64
N PHE A 10 10.09 1.73 21.48
CA PHE A 10 10.56 0.51 22.12
C PHE A 10 12.01 0.20 21.74
N LEU A 11 12.32 0.18 20.44
CA LEU A 11 13.67 -0.08 19.95
C LEU A 11 14.69 0.90 20.55
N ASN A 12 14.36 2.19 20.59
CA ASN A 12 15.24 3.19 21.19
C ASN A 12 15.47 2.98 22.69
N LEU A 13 14.46 2.52 23.43
CA LEU A 13 14.62 2.21 24.86
C LEU A 13 15.51 0.98 25.06
N THR A 14 15.31 -0.07 24.27
CA THR A 14 16.10 -1.31 24.36
C THR A 14 17.57 -1.06 24.02
N LEU A 15 17.84 -0.27 22.97
CA LEU A 15 19.20 0.12 22.59
C LEU A 15 19.85 1.01 23.65
N LYS A 16 19.10 1.94 24.26
CA LYS A 16 19.63 2.77 25.35
C LYS A 16 19.95 1.97 26.61
N ALA A 17 19.23 0.88 26.83
CA ALA A 17 19.47 -0.04 27.94
C ALA A 17 20.58 -1.06 27.67
N ASP A 18 21.19 -1.03 26.47
CA ASP A 18 22.21 -1.99 26.01
C ASP A 18 21.72 -3.45 26.08
N LEU A 19 20.43 -3.66 25.78
CA LEU A 19 19.78 -4.96 25.78
C LEU A 19 19.68 -5.53 24.37
N ASP A 20 19.74 -6.86 24.26
CA ASP A 20 19.49 -7.53 22.99
C ASP A 20 18.00 -7.50 22.64
N VAL A 21 17.67 -6.94 21.48
CA VAL A 21 16.29 -6.64 21.07
C VAL A 21 15.49 -7.92 20.81
N ASP A 22 16.14 -8.96 20.30
CA ASP A 22 15.48 -10.23 19.98
C ASP A 22 15.03 -10.97 21.25
N THR A 23 15.79 -10.87 22.35
CA THR A 23 15.36 -11.41 23.66
C THR A 23 14.16 -10.67 24.24
N GLN A 24 13.92 -9.42 23.83
CA GLN A 24 12.84 -8.60 24.36
C GLN A 24 11.51 -8.76 23.61
N ILE A 25 11.44 -9.65 22.61
CA ILE A 25 10.20 -9.94 21.88
C ILE A 25 9.10 -10.43 22.84
N GLU A 26 9.46 -11.24 23.84
CA GLU A 26 8.51 -11.74 24.85
C GLU A 26 7.89 -10.63 25.70
N THR A 27 8.58 -9.50 25.86
CA THR A 27 8.07 -8.31 26.55
C THR A 27 7.35 -7.37 25.57
N PHE A 28 7.81 -7.31 24.32
CA PHE A 28 7.24 -6.47 23.27
C PHE A 28 5.82 -6.92 22.89
N LEU A 29 5.58 -8.20 22.63
CA LEU A 29 4.29 -8.69 22.13
C LEU A 29 3.12 -8.42 23.09
N PRO A 30 3.21 -8.72 24.39
CA PRO A 30 2.13 -8.45 25.34
C PRO A 30 1.86 -6.95 25.54
N SER A 31 2.87 -6.11 25.30
CA SER A 31 2.76 -4.66 25.46
C SER A 31 2.11 -3.95 24.27
N LEU A 32 1.83 -4.68 23.19
CA LEU A 32 1.10 -4.16 22.03
C LEU A 32 -0.36 -3.84 22.37
N ASN A 33 -0.90 -2.85 21.66
CA ASN A 33 -2.31 -2.51 21.77
C ASN A 33 -3.19 -3.67 21.27
N SER A 34 -4.31 -3.92 21.94
CA SER A 34 -5.28 -4.97 21.60
C SER A 34 -5.71 -4.95 20.14
N SER A 35 -5.89 -3.77 19.54
CA SER A 35 -6.25 -3.63 18.11
C SER A 35 -5.17 -4.18 17.16
N VAL A 36 -3.90 -4.06 17.53
CA VAL A 36 -2.78 -4.60 16.74
C VAL A 36 -2.74 -6.12 16.87
N LEU A 37 -2.97 -6.64 18.08
CA LEU A 37 -3.04 -8.08 18.34
C LEU A 37 -4.24 -8.75 17.65
N GLU A 38 -5.37 -8.05 17.51
CA GLU A 38 -6.53 -8.56 16.77
C GLU A 38 -6.26 -8.69 15.26
N ALA A 39 -5.57 -7.69 14.68
CA ALA A 39 -5.22 -7.67 13.26
C ALA A 39 -4.07 -8.64 12.95
N TRP A 40 -3.14 -8.83 13.88
CA TRP A 40 -1.94 -9.64 13.69
C TRP A 40 -2.14 -11.05 14.24
N LYS A 41 -2.50 -11.99 13.35
CA LYS A 41 -2.63 -13.42 13.65
C LYS A 41 -1.67 -14.22 12.75
N PRO A 42 -0.37 -14.24 13.07
CA PRO A 42 0.61 -14.95 12.25
C PRO A 42 0.40 -16.47 12.36
N GLN A 43 0.61 -17.20 11.26
CA GLN A 43 0.61 -18.67 11.27
C GLN A 43 1.86 -19.24 11.95
N ILE A 44 2.97 -18.52 11.88
CA ILE A 44 4.25 -18.84 12.52
C ILE A 44 4.74 -17.56 13.18
N ILE A 45 5.03 -17.62 14.48
CA ILE A 45 5.56 -16.46 15.22
C ILE A 45 7.03 -16.30 14.83
N PRO A 46 7.43 -15.16 14.24
CA PRO A 46 8.83 -14.91 13.90
C PRO A 46 9.70 -14.79 15.15
N THR A 47 10.98 -15.17 15.05
CA THR A 47 11.92 -15.20 16.17
C THR A 47 12.80 -13.96 16.26
N THR A 48 12.79 -13.10 15.24
CA THR A 48 13.57 -11.85 15.25
C THR A 48 12.66 -10.63 15.31
N TYR A 49 13.12 -9.59 15.99
CA TYR A 49 12.35 -8.37 16.20
C TYR A 49 11.97 -7.71 14.88
N ILE A 50 12.90 -7.68 13.91
CA ILE A 50 12.67 -7.08 12.59
C ILE A 50 11.56 -7.81 11.84
N GLU A 51 11.54 -9.13 11.88
CA GLU A 51 10.50 -9.94 11.23
C GLU A 51 9.15 -9.78 11.92
N VAL A 52 9.11 -9.75 13.25
CA VAL A 52 7.89 -9.50 14.03
C VAL A 52 7.28 -8.16 13.62
N VAL A 53 8.06 -7.08 13.66
CA VAL A 53 7.59 -5.74 13.31
C VAL A 53 7.14 -5.68 11.86
N SER A 54 7.89 -6.30 10.94
CA SER A 54 7.53 -6.33 9.52
C SER A 54 6.24 -7.11 9.27
N SER A 55 6.05 -8.23 9.95
CA SER A 55 4.83 -9.05 9.91
C SER A 55 3.62 -8.26 10.42
N ILE A 56 3.77 -7.55 11.54
CA ILE A 56 2.70 -6.69 12.09
C ILE A 56 2.35 -5.56 11.11
N ARG A 57 3.34 -4.90 10.50
CA ARG A 57 3.09 -3.85 9.49
C ARG A 57 2.26 -4.39 8.32
N VAL A 58 2.62 -5.56 7.80
CA VAL A 58 1.88 -6.21 6.70
C VAL A 58 0.45 -6.52 7.14
N ALA A 59 0.26 -7.10 8.32
CA ALA A 59 -1.07 -7.45 8.85
C ALA A 59 -1.97 -6.21 8.99
N LEU A 60 -1.44 -5.12 9.56
CA LEU A 60 -2.17 -3.86 9.69
C LEU A 60 -2.52 -3.26 8.32
N GLN A 61 -1.59 -3.30 7.36
CA GLN A 61 -1.84 -2.82 6.01
C GLN A 61 -2.92 -3.63 5.29
N VAL A 62 -2.92 -4.96 5.43
CA VAL A 62 -3.98 -5.84 4.90
C VAL A 62 -5.33 -5.52 5.56
N HIS A 63 -5.35 -5.36 6.89
CA HIS A 63 -6.57 -5.04 7.63
C HIS A 63 -7.18 -3.68 7.22
N HIS A 64 -6.36 -2.69 6.84
CA HIS A 64 -6.85 -1.42 6.32
C HIS A 64 -7.30 -1.49 4.86
N THR A 65 -6.65 -2.31 4.03
CA THR A 65 -6.94 -2.39 2.59
C THR A 65 -8.14 -3.28 2.26
N LEU A 66 -8.43 -4.32 3.04
CA LEU A 66 -9.58 -5.21 2.81
C LEU A 66 -10.93 -4.50 2.90
N PRO A 67 -11.25 -3.70 3.95
CA PRO A 67 -12.51 -2.96 4.03
C PRO A 67 -12.65 -1.92 2.92
N GLN A 68 -11.54 -1.30 2.48
CA GLN A 68 -11.53 -0.35 1.36
C GLN A 68 -11.83 -1.05 0.03
N ALA A 69 -11.25 -2.23 -0.20
CA ALA A 69 -11.57 -3.05 -1.38
C ALA A 69 -13.02 -3.54 -1.37
N LEU A 70 -13.55 -3.90 -0.19
CA LEU A 70 -14.93 -4.35 -0.03
C LEU A 70 -15.95 -3.19 -0.16
N SER A 71 -15.62 -1.99 0.31
CA SER A 71 -16.48 -0.81 0.14
C SER A 71 -16.51 -0.32 -1.30
N LEU A 72 -15.39 -0.39 -2.03
CA LEU A 72 -15.34 -0.18 -3.48
C LEU A 72 -16.18 -1.19 -4.27
N SER A 73 -16.36 -2.40 -3.74
CA SER A 73 -17.16 -3.46 -4.36
C SER A 73 -18.68 -3.31 -4.14
N ARG A 74 -19.11 -2.66 -3.03
CA ARG A 74 -20.53 -2.51 -2.67
C ARG A 74 -21.14 -1.12 -2.95
N GLY A 75 -20.35 -0.12 -3.31
CA GLY A 75 -20.80 1.24 -3.63
C GLY A 75 -21.10 1.46 -5.11
N GLY A 76 -22.22 0.91 -5.61
CA GLY A 76 -22.75 1.28 -6.93
C GLY A 76 -23.24 2.74 -6.93
N GLY A 77 -22.54 3.62 -7.65
CA GLY A 77 -22.94 5.02 -7.78
C GLY A 77 -22.01 5.89 -8.63
N SER A 78 -22.07 5.69 -9.95
CA SER A 78 -21.58 6.55 -11.04
C SER A 78 -20.06 6.56 -11.39
N LYS A 79 -19.80 6.19 -12.65
CA LYS A 79 -18.52 6.19 -13.40
C LYS A 79 -17.57 5.03 -13.09
N GLY A 80 -18.05 3.82 -13.38
CA GLY A 80 -17.30 2.58 -13.26
C GLY A 80 -15.97 2.59 -14.02
N LEU A 81 -14.92 2.21 -13.30
CA LEU A 81 -13.73 1.58 -13.87
C LEU A 81 -14.00 0.07 -13.87
N PRO A 82 -13.88 -0.64 -15.02
CA PRO A 82 -14.08 -2.07 -15.03
C PRO A 82 -12.82 -2.77 -14.52
N LEU A 83 -12.90 -3.35 -13.31
CA LEU A 83 -12.07 -4.50 -12.94
C LEU A 83 -12.95 -5.76 -12.99
N LEU A 84 -13.22 -6.22 -14.21
CA LEU A 84 -13.47 -7.62 -14.48
C LEU A 84 -12.26 -8.12 -15.26
N TYR A 85 -11.39 -8.83 -14.56
CA TYR A 85 -10.38 -9.70 -15.15
C TYR A 85 -11.13 -10.83 -15.86
N ASN A 86 -11.54 -10.54 -17.09
CA ASN A 86 -11.89 -11.46 -18.18
C ASN A 86 -11.91 -10.62 -19.47
N ALA A 87 -10.79 -9.98 -19.79
CA ALA A 87 -10.57 -9.50 -21.13
C ALA A 87 -10.23 -10.72 -21.98
N ALA A 88 -11.21 -11.20 -22.76
CA ALA A 88 -10.90 -11.88 -24.00
C ALA A 88 -9.82 -11.04 -24.71
N ARG A 89 -8.64 -11.62 -24.92
CA ARG A 89 -7.47 -10.98 -25.52
C ARG A 89 -7.80 -10.56 -26.95
N ASP A 90 -8.39 -9.39 -27.09
CA ASP A 90 -8.48 -8.66 -28.35
C ASP A 90 -7.14 -7.93 -28.52
N SER A 91 -6.21 -8.57 -29.25
CA SER A 91 -4.83 -8.09 -29.46
C SER A 91 -4.76 -6.74 -30.19
N SER A 92 -5.89 -6.26 -30.73
CA SER A 92 -6.01 -4.95 -31.37
C SER A 92 -6.01 -3.78 -30.37
N LYS A 93 -6.16 -4.04 -29.06
CA LYS A 93 -6.25 -2.98 -28.05
C LYS A 93 -4.99 -2.93 -27.18
N PRO A 94 -4.40 -1.72 -26.99
CA PRO A 94 -3.27 -1.56 -26.09
C PRO A 94 -3.65 -1.99 -24.68
N GLY A 95 -2.77 -2.77 -24.03
CA GLY A 95 -3.01 -3.33 -22.69
C GLY A 95 -3.20 -2.25 -21.62
N SER A 96 -3.66 -2.63 -20.44
CA SER A 96 -4.07 -1.74 -19.35
C SER A 96 -3.04 -0.71 -18.87
N PHE A 97 -1.77 -0.86 -19.29
CA PHE A 97 -0.68 0.07 -18.99
C PHE A 97 -0.24 0.94 -20.17
N MET A 98 -0.77 0.69 -21.37
CA MET A 98 -0.44 1.41 -22.59
C MET A 98 -1.55 2.39 -22.96
N ALA A 99 -1.18 3.65 -23.20
CA ALA A 99 -2.12 4.67 -23.59
C ALA A 99 -2.50 4.49 -25.07
N ASN A 100 -3.80 4.37 -25.37
CA ASN A 100 -4.27 4.31 -26.75
C ASN A 100 -4.13 5.69 -27.42
N ILE A 101 -3.19 5.79 -28.36
CA ILE A 101 -2.84 7.00 -29.12
C ILE A 101 -3.97 7.44 -30.05
N GLU A 102 -4.77 6.50 -30.53
CA GLU A 102 -5.86 6.76 -31.49
C GLU A 102 -7.10 7.35 -30.82
N LYS A 103 -7.21 7.21 -29.50
CA LYS A 103 -8.36 7.72 -28.74
C LYS A 103 -8.32 9.24 -28.69
N GLU A 104 -9.45 9.88 -28.99
CA GLU A 104 -9.56 11.33 -29.06
C GLU A 104 -9.15 12.04 -27.75
N GLY A 105 -9.46 11.42 -26.61
CA GLY A 105 -9.02 11.91 -25.29
C GLY A 105 -7.50 11.94 -25.10
N TRP A 106 -6.74 11.06 -25.75
CA TRP A 106 -5.27 11.09 -25.73
C TRP A 106 -4.75 12.28 -26.52
N LYS A 107 -5.29 12.52 -27.72
CA LYS A 107 -4.91 13.66 -28.58
C LYS A 107 -5.22 14.99 -27.90
N GLN A 108 -6.39 15.11 -27.28
CA GLN A 108 -6.78 16.31 -26.54
C GLN A 108 -5.86 16.60 -25.34
N ARG A 109 -5.46 15.58 -24.58
CA ARG A 109 -4.50 15.75 -23.46
C ARG A 109 -3.13 16.19 -23.95
N ARG A 110 -2.66 15.58 -25.04
CA ARG A 110 -1.39 15.95 -25.67
C ARG A 110 -1.38 17.39 -26.16
N MET A 111 -2.45 17.85 -26.83
CA MET A 111 -2.58 19.24 -27.27
C MET A 111 -2.63 20.24 -26.10
N LYS A 112 -3.16 19.82 -24.95
CA LYS A 112 -3.23 20.65 -23.73
C LYS A 112 -1.99 20.57 -22.83
N GLY A 113 -0.93 19.87 -23.24
CA GLY A 113 0.29 19.70 -22.44
C GLY A 113 0.08 18.86 -21.17
N LEU A 114 -0.97 18.05 -21.11
CA LEU A 114 -1.30 17.18 -19.98
C LEU A 114 -0.70 15.80 -20.20
N CYS A 115 -0.24 15.18 -19.12
CA CYS A 115 0.20 13.80 -19.09
C CYS A 115 -0.92 12.89 -19.58
N THR A 116 -0.65 12.14 -20.64
CA THR A 116 -1.63 11.25 -21.26
C THR A 116 -2.00 10.07 -20.36
N ARG A 117 -1.18 9.80 -19.32
CA ARG A 117 -1.34 8.70 -18.36
C ARG A 117 -2.11 9.10 -17.09
N CYS A 118 -1.73 10.21 -16.44
CA CYS A 118 -2.30 10.63 -15.16
C CYS A 118 -3.04 11.98 -15.19
N VAL A 119 -3.15 12.64 -16.34
CA VAL A 119 -3.88 13.91 -16.53
C VAL A 119 -3.30 15.10 -15.75
N LEU A 120 -2.14 14.94 -15.10
CA LEU A 120 -1.38 16.05 -14.52
C LEU A 120 -0.67 16.86 -15.60
N LEU A 121 -0.34 18.13 -15.33
CA LEU A 121 0.55 18.90 -16.21
C LEU A 121 1.87 18.14 -16.43
N SER A 122 2.24 17.96 -17.70
CA SER A 122 3.41 17.17 -18.10
C SER A 122 4.72 17.67 -17.46
N THR A 123 4.83 18.97 -17.21
CA THR A 123 5.95 19.60 -16.49
C THR A 123 6.06 19.15 -15.03
N ILE A 124 4.94 19.02 -14.32
CA ILE A 124 4.92 18.55 -12.92
C ILE A 124 5.29 17.07 -12.85
N PHE A 125 4.85 16.27 -13.83
CA PHE A 125 5.17 14.84 -13.88
C PHE A 125 6.67 14.57 -14.06
N MET A 126 7.37 15.37 -14.88
CA MET A 126 8.83 15.21 -15.05
C MET A 126 9.63 15.56 -13.79
N SER A 127 9.16 16.50 -12.96
CA SER A 127 9.83 16.82 -11.69
C SER A 127 9.64 15.74 -10.63
N ILE A 128 8.51 15.04 -10.61
CA ILE A 128 8.23 13.98 -9.62
C ILE A 128 8.98 12.67 -9.94
N MET A 129 9.23 12.37 -11.22
CA MET A 129 9.97 11.16 -11.61
C MET A 129 11.50 11.27 -11.49
N LYS A 130 12.01 12.40 -10.99
CA LYS A 130 13.45 12.67 -10.90
C LYS A 130 13.96 12.75 -9.44
N MET A 131 13.13 12.35 -8.48
CA MET A 131 13.48 12.04 -7.09
C MET A 131 13.42 10.54 -6.88
#